data_AF-A0A923TE20-F1
#
_entry.id   AF-A0A923TE20-F1
#
_cell.length_a   1.000
_cell.length_b   1.000
_cell.length_c   1.000
_cell.angle_alpha   90.00
_cell.angle_beta   90.00
_cell.angle_gamma   90.00
#
_symmetry.space_group_name_H-M   'P 1'
#
loop_
_entity.id
_entity.type
_entity.pdbx_description
1 polymer ?
#
loop_
_entity_poly.entity_id
_entity_poly.type
_entity_poly.pdbx_seq_one_letter_code
_entity_poly.pdbx_strand_id
1 'polypeptide(L)' 'MAKHLMDVDEQALGAARAELGTSTIKDTVNEALRKAASDRAARAARALDALAAAPPAERSDAWR' A
#
# COMPACT_ATOMS: atom_id res chain seq x y z
N MET A 1 -10.18 6.39 -16.49
CA MET A 1 -9.87 5.00 -16.11
C MET A 1 -9.27 4.31 -17.31
N ALA A 2 -8.04 3.78 -17.19
CA ALA A 2 -7.44 2.94 -18.22
C ALA A 2 -7.97 1.50 -18.10
N LYS A 3 -8.07 0.78 -19.22
CA LYS A 3 -8.44 -0.64 -19.22
C LYS A 3 -7.16 -1.47 -19.32
N HIS A 4 -7.07 -2.48 -18.49
CA HIS A 4 -5.99 -3.45 -18.49
C HIS A 4 -6.60 -4.85 -18.65
N LEU A 5 -6.00 -5.68 -19.50
CA LEU A 5 -6.28 -7.11 -19.56
C LEU A 5 -5.19 -7.81 -18.76
N MET A 6 -5.59 -8.56 -17.74
CA MET A 6 -4.68 -9.30 -16.87
C MET A 6 -5.40 -10.53 -16.35
N ASP A 7 -4.64 -11.60 -16.16
CA ASP A 7 -5.14 -12.78 -15.48
C ASP A 7 -5.28 -12.49 -13.99
N VAL A 8 -6.37 -12.97 -13.40
CA VAL A 8 -6.67 -12.80 -11.98
C VAL A 8 -7.09 -14.16 -11.43
N ASP A 9 -6.55 -14.52 -10.28
CA ASP A 9 -7.00 -15.70 -9.55
C ASP A 9 -8.45 -15.47 -9.06
N GLU A 10 -9.39 -16.27 -9.57
CA GLU A 10 -10.81 -16.12 -9.30
C GLU A 10 -11.16 -16.43 -7.84
N GLN A 11 -10.41 -17.31 -7.16
CA GLN A 11 -10.62 -17.59 -5.74
C GLN A 11 -10.17 -16.39 -4.90
N ALA A 12 -9.00 -15.83 -5.21
CA ALA A 12 -8.50 -14.63 -4.54
C ALA A 12 -9.44 -13.43 -4.77
N LEU A 13 -9.97 -13.28 -5.99
CA LEU A 13 -10.94 -12.25 -6.33
C LEU A 13 -12.25 -12.42 -5.55
N GLY A 14 -12.73 -13.65 -5.41
CA GLY A 14 -13.90 -13.97 -4.59
C GLY A 14 -13.69 -13.63 -3.11
N ALA A 15 -12.54 -14.02 -2.55
CA ALA A 15 -12.18 -13.70 -1.16
C ALA A 15 -12.09 -12.18 -0.95
N ALA A 16 -11.43 -11.47 -1.85
CA ALA A 16 -11.34 -10.01 -1.80
C ALA A 16 -12.72 -9.34 -1.91
N ARG A 17 -13.63 -9.84 -2.75
CA ARG A 17 -15.01 -9.32 -2.81
C ARG A 17 -15.76 -9.49 -1.50
N ALA A 18 -15.64 -10.65 -0.86
CA ALA A 18 -16.28 -10.92 0.41
C ALA A 18 -15.71 -10.02 1.53
N GLU A 19 -14.39 -9.85 1.57
CA GLU A 19 -13.72 -9.01 2.56
C GLU A 19 -14.00 -7.51 2.37
N LEU A 20 -13.99 -7.05 1.11
CA LEU A 20 -14.15 -5.63 0.76
C LEU A 20 -15.62 -5.22 0.61
N GLY A 21 -16.56 -6.16 0.58
CA GLY A 21 -17.98 -5.90 0.40
C GLY A 21 -18.33 -5.35 -0.99
N THR A 22 -17.55 -5.68 -2.01
CA THR A 22 -17.67 -5.09 -3.35
C THR A 22 -18.46 -5.96 -4.32
N SER A 23 -19.30 -5.32 -5.13
CA SER A 23 -20.21 -6.01 -6.05
C SER A 23 -19.63 -6.23 -7.44
N THR A 24 -18.58 -5.51 -7.85
CA THR A 24 -17.95 -5.67 -9.18
C THR A 24 -16.45 -5.92 -9.10
N ILE A 25 -15.89 -6.58 -10.11
CA ILE A 25 -14.43 -6.79 -10.23
C ILE A 25 -13.69 -5.46 -10.21
N LYS A 26 -14.18 -4.47 -10.97
CA LYS A 26 -13.64 -3.10 -11.00
C LYS A 26 -13.58 -2.51 -9.59
N ASP A 27 -14.66 -2.57 -8.83
CA ASP A 27 -14.71 -1.94 -7.52
C ASP A 27 -13.78 -2.64 -6.53
N THR A 28 -13.72 -3.97 -6.60
CA THR A 28 -12.81 -4.81 -5.80
C THR A 28 -11.35 -4.46 -6.09
N VAL A 29 -10.96 -4.44 -7.37
CA VAL A 29 -9.58 -4.15 -7.77
C VAL A 29 -9.19 -2.72 -7.38
N ASN A 30 -10.04 -1.74 -7.64
CA ASN A 30 -9.72 -0.36 -7.29
C ASN A 30 -9.64 -0.15 -5.77
N GLU A 31 -10.49 -0.81 -4.99
CA GLU A 31 -10.45 -0.73 -3.52
C GLU A 31 -9.21 -1.42 -2.96
N ALA A 32 -8.88 -2.62 -3.44
CA ALA A 32 -7.66 -3.32 -3.05
C ALA A 32 -6.40 -2.48 -3.34
N LEU A 33 -6.33 -1.85 -4.52
CA LEU A 33 -5.22 -0.96 -4.88
C LEU A 33 -5.15 0.27 -3.98
N ARG A 34 -6.29 0.88 -3.63
CA ARG A 34 -6.34 2.00 -2.68
C ARG A 34 -5.82 1.61 -1.30
N LYS A 35 -6.26 0.46 -0.77
CA LYS A 35 -5.79 -0.04 0.54
C LYS A 35 -4.29 -0.31 0.52
N ALA A 36 -3.79 -1.03 -0.48
CA ALA A 36 -2.37 -1.32 -0.63
C ALA A 36 -1.50 -0.05 -0.73
N ALA A 37 -1.98 0.96 -1.44
CA ALA A 37 -1.30 2.25 -1.53
C ALA A 37 -1.31 3.02 -0.20
N SER A 38 -2.44 2.98 0.52
CA SER A 38 -2.61 3.65 1.82
C SER A 38 -1.69 3.05 2.88
N ASP A 39 -1.56 1.73 2.94
CA ASP A 39 -0.66 1.05 3.87
C ASP A 39 0.82 1.42 3.62
N ARG A 40 1.21 1.60 2.35
CA ARG A 40 2.53 2.10 2.01
C ARG A 40 2.73 3.53 2.50
N ALA A 41 1.76 4.42 2.28
CA ALA A 41 1.84 5.81 2.73
C ALA A 41 1.95 5.90 4.25
N ALA A 42 1.14 5.14 4.98
CA ALA A 42 1.16 5.11 6.44
C ALA A 42 2.50 4.55 6.98
N ARG A 43 3.07 3.52 6.34
CA ARG A 43 4.41 3.01 6.69
C ARG A 43 5.50 4.05 6.43
N ALA A 44 5.45 4.73 5.29
CA ALA A 44 6.41 5.78 4.96
C ALA A 44 6.34 6.94 5.96
N ALA A 45 5.13 7.39 6.32
CA ALA A 45 4.93 8.43 7.33
C ALA A 45 5.57 8.04 8.67
N ARG A 46 5.29 6.83 9.18
CA ARG A 46 5.90 6.33 10.43
C ARG A 46 7.43 6.26 10.37
N ALA A 47 7.99 5.85 9.23
CA ALA A 47 9.44 5.80 9.05
C ALA A 47 10.06 7.21 9.05
N LEU A 48 9.39 8.18 8.43
CA LEU A 48 9.82 9.58 8.45
C LEU A 48 9.70 10.19 9.85
N ASP A 49 8.63 9.90 10.58
CA ASP A 49 8.47 10.34 11.98
C ASP A 49 9.57 9.75 12.87
N ALA A 50 9.89 8.47 12.70
CA ALA A 50 10.99 7.82 13.41
C ALA A 50 12.35 8.45 13.07
N LEU A 51 12.58 8.81 11.81
CA LEU A 51 13.79 9.53 11.38
C LEU A 51 13.85 10.93 12.00
N ALA A 52 12.74 11.65 12.04
CA ALA A 52 12.68 12.99 12.63
C ALA A 52 12.90 12.97 14.16
N ALA A 53 12.49 11.89 14.83
CA ALA A 53 12.70 11.69 16.26
C ALA A 53 14.09 11.17 16.62
N ALA A 54 14.86 10.66 15.65
CA ALA A 54 16.21 10.17 15.90
C ALA A 54 17.14 11.33 16.30
N PRO A 55 18.00 11.14 17.32
CA PRO A 55 18.96 12.17 17.69
C PRO A 55 19.89 12.46 16.50
N PRO A 56 20.21 13.74 16.23
CA PRO A 56 21.10 14.08 15.14
C PRO A 56 22.47 13.47 15.39
N ALA A 57 22.91 12.58 14.51
CA ALA A 57 24.29 12.12 14.50
C ALA A 57 25.19 13.24 13.96
N GLU A 58 26.40 13.34 14.50
CA GLU A 58 27.45 14.16 13.90
C GLU A 58 27.63 13.72 12.44
N ARG A 59 27.62 14.67 11.51
CA ARG A 59 27.63 14.36 10.07
C ARG A 59 28.89 13.59 9.66
N SER A 60 29.98 13.74 10.41
CA SER A 60 31.22 12.99 10.24
C SER A 60 31.09 11.49 10.54
N ASP A 61 30.15 11.09 11.41
CA ASP A 61 29.97 9.70 11.85
C ASP A 61 28.98 8.95 10.96
N ALA A 62 28.09 9.66 10.26
CA ALA A 62 27.05 9.06 9.43
C ALA A 62 27.53 8.56 8.05
N TRP A 63 28.68 9.03 7.55
CA TRP A 63 29.17 8.79 6.18
C TRP A 63 30.48 7.97 6.11
N ARG A 64 30.85 7.31 7.22
CA ARG A 64 31.94 6.32 7.25
C ARG A 64 31.45 4.92 6.93
#